data_AF-A0A1I6I4Z4-F1
#
_entry.id   AF-A0A1I6I4Z4-F1
#
_cell.length_a   1.000
_cell.length_b   1.000
_cell.length_c   1.000
_cell.angle_alpha   90.00
_cell.angle_beta   90.00
_cell.angle_gamma   90.00
#
_symmetry.space_group_name_H-M   'P 1'
#
loop_
_entity.id
_entity.type
_entity.pdbx_description
1 polymer ?
#
loop_
_entity_poly.entity_id
_entity_poly.type
_entity_poly.pdbx_seq_one_letter_code
_entity_poly.pdbx_strand_id
1 'polypeptide(L)'
;MTTGYGPVPIWGVVVAVGLATFGIRASFVYLFGRIDTVPARVKHALRFVPPAVFAALVVPELVVSDGSVAFAPISVSLSDLAVSVGNERLLAGIVAAAIAWVTEDVFATIVAGMGTLWVLRFLV
;
A
#
# COMPACT_ATOMS: atom_id res chain seq x y z
N MET A 1 23.31 -10.16 -13.36
CA MET A 1 23.18 -11.63 -13.46
C MET A 1 21.99 -11.93 -14.37
N THR A 2 22.23 -12.28 -15.64
CA THR A 2 21.18 -12.73 -16.55
C THR A 2 20.93 -14.20 -16.25
N THR A 3 19.78 -14.52 -15.68
CA THR A 3 19.38 -15.91 -15.43
C THR A 3 19.34 -16.66 -16.76
N GLY A 4 20.19 -17.68 -16.92
CA GLY A 4 20.41 -18.43 -18.17
C GLY A 4 19.26 -19.38 -18.55
N TYR A 5 18.01 -18.99 -18.31
CA TYR A 5 16.83 -19.79 -18.64
C TYR A 5 16.38 -19.48 -20.06
N GLY A 6 16.16 -20.53 -20.86
CA GLY A 6 15.60 -20.39 -22.20
C GLY A 6 14.13 -19.89 -22.20
N PRO A 7 13.57 -19.52 -23.36
CA PRO A 7 12.19 -19.04 -23.45
C PRO A 7 11.15 -20.07 -22.98
N VAL A 8 11.37 -21.36 -23.28
CA VAL A 8 10.45 -22.45 -22.98
C VAL A 8 10.19 -22.62 -21.47
N PRO A 9 11.20 -22.72 -20.59
CA PRO A 9 10.94 -22.80 -19.14
C PRO A 9 10.29 -21.53 -18.58
N ILE A 10 10.60 -20.35 -19.11
CA ILE A 10 9.95 -19.09 -18.68
C ILE A 10 8.45 -19.15 -18.99
N TRP A 11 8.09 -19.50 -20.23
CA TRP A 11 6.69 -19.67 -20.62
C TRP A 11 6.00 -20.78 -19.83
N GLY A 12 6.70 -21.88 -19.54
CA GLY A 12 6.21 -22.95 -18.68
C GLY A 12 5.84 -22.45 -17.29
N VAL A 13 6.70 -21.65 -16.66
CA VAL A 13 6.44 -21.05 -15.34
C VAL A 13 5.28 -20.05 -15.42
N VAL A 14 5.22 -19.19 -16.44
CA VAL A 14 4.11 -18.23 -16.62
C VAL A 14 2.77 -18.95 -16.71
N VAL A 15 2.69 -20.00 -17.53
CA VAL A 15 1.46 -20.79 -17.68
C VAL A 15 1.15 -21.52 -16.37
N ALA A 16 2.13 -22.14 -15.71
CA ALA A 16 1.92 -22.85 -14.46
C ALA A 16 1.41 -21.92 -13.34
N VAL A 17 2.02 -20.75 -13.17
CA VAL A 17 1.60 -19.73 -12.18
C VAL A 17 0.24 -19.17 -12.54
N GLY A 18 -0.03 -18.91 -13.82
CA GLY A 18 -1.33 -18.48 -14.30
C GLY A 18 -2.43 -19.49 -13.97
N LEU A 19 -2.19 -20.77 -14.25
CA LEU A 19 -3.13 -21.85 -13.98
C LEU A 19 -3.33 -22.06 -12.48
N ALA A 20 -2.27 -21.99 -11.67
CA ALA A 20 -2.35 -22.09 -10.22
C ALA A 20 -3.15 -20.93 -9.62
N THR A 21 -2.88 -19.70 -10.04
CA THR A 21 -3.59 -18.49 -9.56
C THR A 21 -5.07 -18.54 -9.95
N PHE A 22 -5.36 -18.91 -11.21
CA PHE A 22 -6.73 -19.06 -11.68
C PHE A 22 -7.43 -20.21 -10.97
N GLY A 23 -6.76 -21.34 -10.75
CA GLY A 23 -7.30 -22.49 -10.03
C GLY A 23 -7.67 -22.15 -8.58
N ILE A 24 -6.81 -21.40 -7.87
CA ILE A 24 -7.13 -20.91 -6.52
C ILE A 24 -8.37 -20.01 -6.58
N ARG A 25 -8.39 -19.02 -7.48
CA ARG A 25 -9.51 -18.09 -7.62
C ARG A 25 -10.82 -18.81 -7.99
N ALA A 26 -10.76 -19.75 -8.93
CA ALA A 26 -11.89 -20.55 -9.39
C ALA A 26 -12.38 -21.53 -8.31
N SER A 27 -11.48 -22.07 -7.48
CA SER A 27 -11.84 -22.91 -6.34
C SER A 27 -12.72 -22.15 -5.35
N PHE A 28 -12.37 -20.89 -5.02
CA PHE A 28 -13.23 -20.04 -4.21
C PHE A 28 -14.59 -19.78 -4.88
N VAL A 29 -14.62 -19.45 -6.17
CA VAL A 29 -15.89 -19.19 -6.90
C VAL A 29 -16.78 -20.43 -6.96
N TYR A 30 -16.22 -21.61 -7.23
CA TYR A 30 -16.95 -22.87 -7.28
C TYR A 30 -17.44 -23.32 -5.89
N LEU A 31 -16.63 -23.10 -4.85
CA LEU A 31 -17.01 -23.35 -3.46
C LEU A 31 -18.13 -22.40 -3.00
N PHE A 32 -18.12 -21.13 -3.45
CA PHE A 32 -19.21 -20.17 -3.26
C PHE A 32 -20.51 -20.56 -3.99
N GLY A 33 -20.40 -21.27 -5.12
CA GLY A 33 -21.55 -21.75 -5.89
C GLY A 33 -22.20 -23.04 -5.37
N ARG A 34 -21.56 -23.76 -4.44
CA ARG A 34 -22.09 -25.02 -3.86
C ARG A 34 -22.53 -24.90 -2.40
N ILE A 35 -22.22 -23.78 -1.75
CA ILE A 35 -22.64 -23.48 -0.38
C ILE A 35 -23.64 -22.32 -0.47
N ASP A 36 -24.92 -22.64 -0.67
CA ASP A 36 -26.04 -21.68 -0.74
C ASP A 36 -26.24 -20.83 0.56
N THR A 37 -25.38 -21.00 1.56
CA THR A 37 -25.45 -20.30 2.85
C THR A 37 -24.08 -19.78 3.29
N VAL A 38 -23.50 -18.86 2.53
CA VAL A 38 -22.32 -18.09 3.01
C VAL A 38 -22.75 -17.27 4.24
N PRO A 39 -22.16 -17.48 5.44
CA PRO A 39 -22.53 -16.72 6.63
C PRO A 39 -22.32 -15.23 6.38
N ALA A 40 -23.29 -14.40 6.79
CA ALA A 40 -23.25 -12.94 6.55
C ALA A 40 -21.93 -12.28 7.01
N ARG A 41 -21.28 -12.84 8.03
CA ARG A 41 -19.97 -12.39 8.53
C ARG A 41 -18.83 -12.53 7.53
N VAL A 42 -18.80 -13.60 6.72
CA VAL A 42 -17.75 -13.82 5.71
C VAL A 42 -17.93 -12.84 4.54
N LYS A 43 -19.17 -12.62 4.10
CA LYS A 43 -19.50 -11.63 3.06
C LYS A 43 -19.14 -10.20 3.49
N HIS A 44 -19.36 -9.87 4.77
CA HIS A 44 -18.94 -8.60 5.34
C HIS A 44 -17.41 -8.47 5.45
N ALA A 45 -16.68 -9.53 5.81
CA ALA A 45 -15.22 -9.49 5.84
C ALA A 45 -14.61 -9.30 4.44
N LEU A 46 -15.17 -9.98 3.43
CA LEU A 46 -14.69 -9.88 2.04
C LEU A 46 -14.79 -8.47 1.44
N ARG A 47 -15.77 -7.66 1.85
CA ARG A 47 -15.89 -6.26 1.40
C ARG A 47 -14.73 -5.37 1.88
N PHE A 48 -14.06 -5.76 2.97
CA PHE A 48 -12.93 -5.04 3.55
C PHE A 48 -11.57 -5.52 3.03
N VAL A 49 -11.55 -6.60 2.24
CA VAL A 49 -10.29 -7.12 1.68
C VAL A 49 -9.62 -6.09 0.77
N PRO A 50 -10.30 -5.47 -0.23
CA PRO A 50 -9.66 -4.47 -1.08
C PRO A 50 -9.05 -3.29 -0.30
N PRO A 51 -9.78 -2.57 0.59
CA PRO A 51 -9.19 -1.46 1.33
C PRO A 51 -8.09 -1.89 2.31
N ALA A 52 -8.19 -3.08 2.92
CA ALA A 52 -7.15 -3.61 3.80
C ALA A 52 -5.84 -3.90 3.05
N VAL A 53 -5.93 -4.45 1.82
CA VAL A 53 -4.75 -4.69 0.98
C VAL A 53 -4.08 -3.38 0.58
N PHE A 54 -4.85 -2.36 0.18
CA PHE A 54 -4.27 -1.04 -0.12
C PHE A 54 -3.57 -0.42 1.10
N ALA A 55 -4.18 -0.50 2.29
CA ALA A 55 -3.54 -0.06 3.53
C ALA A 55 -2.25 -0.84 3.81
N ALA A 56 -2.26 -2.15 3.64
CA ALA A 56 -1.08 -3.00 3.83
C ALA A 56 0.06 -2.73 2.83
N LEU A 57 -0.25 -2.22 1.63
CA LEU A 57 0.75 -1.81 0.64
C LEU A 57 1.34 -0.42 0.94
N VAL A 58 0.50 0.52 1.34
CA VAL A 58 0.91 1.92 1.54
C VAL A 58 1.64 2.12 2.87
N VAL A 59 1.17 1.49 3.96
CA VAL A 59 1.74 1.70 5.31
C VAL A 59 3.25 1.39 5.39
N PRO A 60 3.75 0.26 4.86
CA PRO A 60 5.20 -0.02 4.90
C PRO A 60 6.03 1.02 4.16
N GLU A 61 5.53 1.54 3.03
CA GLU A 61 6.22 2.59 2.26
C GLU A 61 6.27 3.93 2.99
N LEU A 62 5.32 4.18 3.90
CA LEU A 62 5.33 5.36 4.77
C LEU A 62 6.24 5.17 6.00
N VAL A 63 6.30 3.96 6.56
CA VAL A 63 7.00 3.67 7.84
C VAL A 63 8.48 3.36 7.64
N VAL A 64 8.85 2.72 6.52
CA VAL A 64 10.23 2.30 6.24
C VAL A 64 10.85 3.24 5.21
N SER A 65 11.72 4.13 5.68
CA SER A 65 12.52 5.03 4.84
C SER A 65 14.00 4.74 5.06
N ASP A 66 14.75 4.53 3.97
CA ASP A 66 16.21 4.28 3.95
C ASP A 66 16.74 3.17 4.88
N GLY A 67 16.05 2.02 4.94
CA GLY A 67 16.57 0.80 5.58
C GLY A 67 16.63 0.85 7.12
N SER A 68 16.16 1.94 7.73
CA SER A 68 15.97 2.05 9.19
C SER A 68 14.49 2.19 9.51
N VAL A 69 14.03 1.46 10.53
CA VAL A 69 12.64 1.55 11.01
C VAL A 69 12.52 2.86 11.79
N ALA A 70 12.26 3.95 11.07
CA ALA A 70 12.10 5.28 11.62
C ALA A 70 10.69 5.45 12.22
N PHE A 71 10.47 4.79 13.36
CA PHE A 71 9.28 5.03 14.20
C PHE A 71 9.37 6.35 14.99
N ALA A 72 10.45 7.13 14.84
CA ALA A 72 10.68 8.39 15.55
C ALA A 72 10.06 9.55 14.75
N PRO A 73 8.90 10.10 15.15
CA PRO A 73 8.16 11.05 14.32
C PRO A 73 8.66 12.49 14.48
N ILE A 74 9.44 12.79 15.53
CA ILE A 74 9.79 14.15 15.96
C ILE A 74 11.18 14.19 16.61
N SER A 75 12.15 14.85 15.97
CA SER A 75 13.36 15.35 16.62
C SER A 75 13.38 16.87 16.44
N VAL A 76 13.00 17.60 17.49
CA VAL A 76 13.10 19.07 17.52
C VAL A 76 14.53 19.44 17.86
N SER A 77 15.34 19.83 16.88
CA SER A 77 16.63 20.46 17.16
C SER A 77 16.39 21.93 17.50
N LEU A 78 16.78 22.34 18.71
CA LEU A 78 16.60 23.71 19.20
C LEU A 78 17.72 24.65 18.74
N SER A 79 18.67 24.17 17.92
CA SER A 79 19.79 24.96 17.38
C SER A 79 19.40 25.79 16.16
N ASP A 80 18.40 25.33 15.40
CA ASP A 80 18.00 25.93 14.14
C ASP A 80 16.47 25.86 14.05
N LEU A 81 15.83 26.94 13.62
CA LEU A 81 14.39 26.98 13.28
C LEU A 81 14.10 26.16 12.00
N ALA A 82 14.76 25.01 11.83
CA ALA A 82 14.66 24.11 10.70
C ALA A 82 14.20 22.73 11.20
N VAL A 83 13.01 22.32 10.75
CA VAL A 83 12.45 21.01 11.05
C VAL A 83 13.16 19.97 10.19
N SER A 84 14.26 19.37 10.67
CA SER A 84 14.86 18.20 10.01
C SER A 84 13.99 16.98 10.29
N VAL A 85 13.25 16.54 9.28
CA VAL A 85 12.31 15.41 9.36
C VAL A 85 13.01 14.13 8.93
N GLY A 86 13.23 13.20 9.86
CA GLY A 86 13.79 11.87 9.53
C GLY A 86 12.93 11.02 8.58
N ASN A 87 11.68 11.42 8.31
CA ASN A 87 10.79 10.78 7.33
C ASN A 87 9.67 11.73 6.80
N GLU A 88 10.01 12.61 5.85
CA GLU A 88 9.09 13.56 5.20
C GLU A 88 7.83 12.90 4.61
N ARG A 89 7.96 11.66 4.14
CA ARG A 89 6.87 10.87 3.56
C ARG A 89 5.79 10.53 4.58
N LEU A 90 6.16 10.26 5.83
CA LEU A 90 5.20 9.93 6.89
C LEU A 90 4.32 11.14 7.23
N LEU A 91 4.92 12.34 7.34
CA LEU A 91 4.20 13.58 7.58
C LEU A 91 3.25 13.92 6.42
N ALA A 92 3.73 13.82 5.18
CA ALA A 92 2.88 13.98 4.00
C ALA A 92 1.72 12.97 3.97
N GLY A 93 1.98 11.71 4.36
CA GLY A 93 0.96 10.67 4.49
C GLY A 93 -0.11 10.96 5.55
N ILE A 94 0.28 11.51 6.71
CA ILE A 94 -0.67 11.91 7.76
C ILE A 94 -1.57 13.06 7.28
N VAL A 95 -0.98 14.08 6.63
CA VAL A 95 -1.75 15.20 6.07
C VAL A 95 -2.70 14.71 4.98
N ALA A 96 -2.24 13.83 4.09
CA ALA A 96 -3.10 13.21 3.08
C ALA A 96 -4.25 12.42 3.73
N ALA A 97 -3.98 11.63 4.77
CA ALA A 97 -5.02 10.88 5.49
C ALA A 97 -6.05 11.78 6.16
N ALA A 98 -5.61 12.89 6.78
CA ALA A 98 -6.51 13.87 7.39
C ALA A 98 -7.42 14.53 6.33
N ILE A 99 -6.85 14.87 5.17
CA ILE A 99 -7.60 15.49 4.07
C ILE A 99 -8.56 14.50 3.45
N ALA A 100 -8.13 13.26 3.20
CA ALA A 100 -9.01 12.19 2.74
C ALA A 100 -10.22 11.99 3.64
N TRP A 101 -10.04 12.14 4.96
CA TRP A 101 -11.14 12.01 5.93
C TRP A 101 -12.12 13.19 5.89
N VAL A 102 -11.67 14.38 5.48
CA VAL A 102 -12.51 15.59 5.43
C VAL A 102 -13.16 15.79 4.06
N THR A 103 -12.41 15.60 2.97
CA THR A 103 -12.87 15.91 1.62
C THR A 103 -13.60 14.76 0.94
N GLU A 104 -13.40 13.52 1.42
CA GLU A 104 -13.86 12.28 0.76
C GLU A 104 -13.51 12.21 -0.75
N ASP A 105 -12.52 13.00 -1.18
CA ASP A 105 -12.12 13.20 -2.58
C ASP A 105 -10.66 12.75 -2.79
N VAL A 106 -10.50 11.79 -3.70
CA VAL A 106 -9.20 11.20 -4.07
C VAL A 106 -8.28 12.25 -4.69
N PHE A 107 -8.80 13.17 -5.51
CA PHE A 107 -7.97 14.21 -6.13
C PHE A 107 -7.43 15.19 -5.11
N ALA A 108 -8.29 15.66 -4.20
CA ALA A 108 -7.86 16.54 -3.10
C ALA A 108 -6.79 15.86 -2.22
N THR A 109 -6.97 14.57 -1.93
CA THR A 109 -6.01 13.76 -1.16
C THR A 109 -4.64 13.69 -1.85
N ILE A 110 -4.61 13.39 -3.15
CA ILE A 110 -3.37 13.28 -3.93
C ILE A 110 -2.67 14.64 -4.01
N VAL A 111 -3.41 15.70 -4.37
CA VAL A 111 -2.85 17.05 -4.53
C VAL A 111 -2.28 17.55 -3.21
N ALA A 112 -2.99 17.34 -2.11
CA ALA A 112 -2.50 17.77 -0.82
C ALA A 112 -1.30 16.95 -0.33
N GLY A 113 -1.34 15.62 -0.43
CA GLY A 113 -0.21 14.77 -0.05
C GLY A 113 1.06 15.08 -0.85
N MET A 114 0.92 15.22 -2.18
CA MET A 114 2.02 15.61 -3.05
C MET A 114 2.50 17.03 -2.77
N GLY A 115 1.58 17.97 -2.52
CA GLY A 115 1.89 19.34 -2.16
C GLY A 115 2.67 19.44 -0.85
N THR A 116 2.23 18.72 0.19
CA THR A 116 2.93 18.65 1.48
C THR A 116 4.31 18.03 1.31
N LEU A 117 4.44 16.93 0.57
CA LEU A 117 5.74 16.30 0.30
C LEU A 117 6.67 17.29 -0.42
N TRP A 118 6.18 17.97 -1.45
CA TRP A 118 6.96 18.95 -2.19
C TRP A 118 7.42 20.12 -1.32
N VAL A 119 6.53 20.66 -0.51
CA VAL A 119 6.87 21.74 0.43
C VAL A 119 7.92 21.25 1.42
N LEU A 120 7.75 20.08 2.02
CA LEU A 120 8.73 19.52 2.94
C LEU A 120 10.09 19.28 2.26
N ARG A 121 10.11 18.75 1.03
CA ARG A 121 11.36 18.39 0.34
C ARG A 121 12.13 19.56 -0.28
N PHE A 122 11.44 20.64 -0.65
CA PHE A 122 12.08 21.81 -1.29
C PHE A 122 12.33 22.98 -0.34
N LEU A 123 11.62 23.06 0.78
CA LEU A 123 11.73 24.16 1.75
C LEU A 123 12.59 23.82 2.98
N VAL A 124 12.88 22.53 3.21
CA VAL A 124 13.80 22.00 4.25
C VAL A 124 15.02 21.41 3.56
#